data_AF-A0A151T0B7-F1
#
_entry.id   AF-A0A151T0B7-F1
#
_cell.length_a   1.000
_cell.length_b   1.000
_cell.length_c   1.000
_cell.angle_alpha   90.00
_cell.angle_beta   90.00
_cell.angle_gamma   90.00
#
_symmetry.space_group_name_H-M   'P 1'
#
loop_
_entity.id
_entity.type
_entity.pdbx_description
1 polymer ?
#
loop_
_entity_poly.entity_id
_entity_poly.type
_entity_poly.pdbx_seq_one_letter_code
_entity_poly.pdbx_strand_id
1 'polypeptide(L)' 'ILQRHYELFSMKERESINEMFGRFQTILNGLKSLEFEFSKAQNNLKILDSPPKIWESKAIVIS' A
#
# COMPACT_ATOMS: atom_id res chain seq x y z
N ILE A 1 6.22 15.33 2.54
CA ILE A 1 4.83 14.92 2.92
C ILE A 1 4.43 13.64 2.17
N LEU A 2 4.44 13.62 0.84
CA LEU A 2 4.08 12.43 0.04
C LEU A 2 4.98 11.21 0.31
N GLN A 3 6.29 11.39 0.44
CA GLN A 3 7.20 10.29 0.78
C GLN A 3 6.85 9.65 2.13
N ARG A 4 6.45 10.46 3.13
CA ARG A 4 5.97 9.96 4.42
C ARG A 4 4.64 9.20 4.30
N HIS A 5 3.73 9.65 3.44
CA HIS A 5 2.49 8.90 3.15
C HIS A 5 2.77 7.55 2.48
N TYR A 6 3.79 7.49 1.61
CA TYR A 6 4.25 6.22 1.03
C TYR A 6 4.91 5.32 2.10
N GLU A 7 5.81 5.87 2.91
CA GLU A 7 6.52 5.10 3.94
C GLU A 7 5.56 4.50 4.98
N LEU A 8 4.58 5.26 5.43
CA LEU A 8 3.58 4.84 6.41
C LEU A 8 2.31 4.24 5.78
N PHE A 9 2.34 3.91 4.49
CA PHE A 9 1.16 3.42 3.79
C PHE A 9 0.70 2.09 4.37
N SER A 10 -0.59 2.02 4.73
CA SER A 10 -1.28 0.81 5.16
C SER A 10 -2.71 0.79 4.63
N MET A 11 -3.28 -0.41 4.54
CA MET A 11 -4.70 -0.61 4.24
C MET A 11 -5.53 -0.29 5.48
N LYS A 12 -6.67 0.38 5.29
CA LYS A 12 -7.58 0.71 6.39
C LYS A 12 -8.53 -0.47 6.66
N GLU A 13 -9.03 -0.56 7.89
CA GLU A 13 -9.83 -1.71 8.39
C GLU A 13 -11.11 -2.01 7.57
N ARG A 14 -11.74 -0.99 6.97
CA ARG A 14 -12.99 -1.13 6.20
C ARG A 14 -12.85 -0.76 4.73
N GLU A 15 -11.62 -0.69 4.26
CA GLU A 15 -11.33 -0.36 2.88
C GLU A 15 -11.27 -1.64 2.04
N SER A 16 -11.71 -1.57 0.78
CA SER A 16 -11.53 -2.63 -0.21
C SER A 16 -10.13 -2.59 -0.83
N ILE A 17 -9.66 -3.69 -1.42
CA ILE A 17 -8.36 -3.71 -2.12
C ILE A 17 -8.31 -2.64 -3.23
N ASN A 18 -9.41 -2.46 -3.96
CA ASN A 18 -9.48 -1.48 -5.05
C ASN A 18 -9.35 -0.04 -4.54
N GLU A 19 -10.01 0.30 -3.42
CA GLU A 19 -9.90 1.62 -2.79
C GLU A 19 -8.47 1.85 -2.26
N MET A 20 -7.90 0.85 -1.59
CA MET A 20 -6.52 0.90 -1.10
C MET A 20 -5.54 1.13 -2.26
N PHE A 21 -5.68 0.37 -3.34
CA PHE A 21 -4.83 0.48 -4.52
C PHE A 21 -4.98 1.86 -5.18
N GLY A 22 -6.20 2.40 -5.27
CA GLY A 22 -6.44 3.76 -5.79
C GLY A 22 -5.74 4.85 -4.98
N ARG A 23 -5.74 4.75 -3.64
CA ARG A 23 -4.96 5.67 -2.78
C ARG A 23 -3.46 5.51 -3.02
N PHE A 24 -2.98 4.27 -3.15
CA PHE A 24 -1.58 3.99 -3.40
C PHE A 24 -1.12 4.61 -4.73
N GLN A 25 -1.90 4.44 -5.81
CA GLN A 25 -1.64 5.07 -7.10
C GLN A 25 -1.63 6.59 -7.02
N THR A 26 -2.54 7.19 -6.25
CA THR A 26 -2.57 8.65 -6.04
C THR A 26 -1.26 9.15 -5.42
N ILE A 27 -0.72 8.42 -4.44
CA ILE A 27 0.58 8.73 -3.82
C ILE A 27 1.72 8.59 -4.83
N LEU A 28 1.75 7.49 -5.59
CA LEU A 28 2.79 7.24 -6.61
C LEU A 28 2.78 8.31 -7.71
N ASN A 29 1.60 8.72 -8.18
CA ASN A 29 1.48 9.77 -9.19
C ASN A 29 1.99 11.12 -8.65
N GLY A 30 1.67 11.43 -7.40
CA GLY A 30 2.19 12.62 -6.72
C GLY A 30 3.71 12.59 -6.59
N LEU A 31 4.28 11.46 -6.18
CA LEU A 31 5.74 11.29 -6.08
C LEU A 31 6.42 11.40 -7.44
N LYS A 32 5.84 10.78 -8.47
CA LYS A 32 6.36 10.86 -9.84
C LYS A 32 6.39 12.29 -10.36
N SER A 33 5.39 13.12 -10.04
CA SER A 33 5.38 14.54 -10.39
C SER A 33 6.46 15.37 -9.68
N LEU A 34 7.03 14.83 -8.61
CA LEU A 34 8.15 15.41 -7.85
C LEU A 34 9.50 14.76 -8.23
N GLU A 35 9.55 14.05 -9.37
CA GLU A 35 10.72 13.29 -9.83
C GLU A 35 11.22 12.22 -8.84
N PHE A 36 10.34 11.79 -7.94
CA PHE A 36 10.61 10.72 -6.99
C PHE A 36 9.93 9.45 -7.48
N GLU A 37 10.71 8.44 -7.87
CA GLU A 37 10.19 7.15 -8.32
C GLU A 37 10.72 6.00 -7.45
N PHE A 38 9.82 5.10 -7.06
CA PHE A 38 10.15 3.82 -6.44
C PHE A 38 10.06 2.72 -7.49
N SER A 39 10.96 1.74 -7.41
CA SER A 39 10.93 0.58 -8.29
C SER A 39 9.64 -0.22 -8.13
N LYS A 40 9.25 -0.95 -9.18
CA LYS A 40 8.10 -1.86 -9.13
C LYS A 40 8.22 -2.88 -7.99
N ALA A 41 9.43 -3.37 -7.72
CA ALA A 41 9.68 -4.30 -6.62
C ALA A 41 9.39 -3.65 -5.25
N GLN A 42 9.88 -2.43 -5.01
CA GLN A 42 9.61 -1.68 -3.78
C GLN A 42 8.11 -1.40 -3.59
N ASN A 43 7.42 -1.03 -4.67
CA ASN A 43 5.98 -0.78 -4.63
C ASN A 43 5.18 -2.05 -4.32
N ASN A 44 5.57 -3.19 -4.92
CA ASN A 44 4.93 -4.47 -4.65
C ASN A 44 5.11 -4.90 -3.19
N LEU A 45 6.33 -4.78 -2.66
CA LEU A 45 6.61 -5.06 -1.24
C LEU A 45 5.77 -4.16 -0.33
N LYS A 46 5.68 -2.86 -0.65
CA LYS A 46 4.86 -1.93 0.13
C LYS A 46 3.37 -2.32 0.18
N ILE A 47 2.83 -2.84 -0.92
CA ILE A 47 1.45 -3.35 -0.97
C ILE A 47 1.31 -4.64 -0.15
N LEU A 48 2.25 -5.58 -0.28
CA LEU A 48 2.24 -6.84 0.46
C LEU A 48 2.40 -6.65 1.98
N ASP A 49 3.09 -5.59 2.40
CA ASP A 49 3.28 -5.20 3.81
C ASP A 49 2.14 -4.32 4.35
N SER A 50 1.21 -3.91 3.49
CA SER A 50 0.08 -3.06 3.86
C SER A 50 -1.20 -3.75 4.36
N PRO A 51 -1.38 -5.09 4.39
CA PRO A 51 -2.70 -5.67 4.56
C PRO A 51 -3.28 -5.38 5.95
N PRO A 52 -4.61 -5.27 6.07
CA PRO A 52 -5.25 -5.05 7.34
C PRO A 52 -5.20 -6.34 8.15
N LYS A 53 -5.08 -6.23 9.48
CA LYS A 53 -5.09 -7.36 10.44
C LYS A 53 -6.17 -8.42 10.19
N ILE A 54 -7.28 -8.05 9.54
CA ILE A 54 -8.37 -8.96 9.14
C ILE A 54 -7.86 -10.06 8.18
N TRP A 55 -6.89 -9.78 7.31
CA TRP A 55 -6.33 -10.76 6.37
C TRP A 55 -5.33 -11.71 7.05
N GLU A 56 -4.63 -11.28 8.10
CA GLU A 56 -3.77 -12.16 8.91
C GLU A 56 -4.61 -13.30 9.53
N SER A 57 -5.82 -12.99 10.03
CA SER A 57 -6.70 -13.98 10.64
C SER A 57 -7.22 -15.06 9.68
N LYS A 58 -7.25 -14.78 8.37
CA LYS A 58 -7.62 -15.75 7.33
C LYS A 58 -6.43 -16.53 6.77
N ALA A 59 -5.24 -15.96 6.80
CA ALA A 59 -4.02 -16.64 6.35
C ALA A 59 -3.62 -17.80 7.29
N ILE A 60 -3.99 -17.73 8.58
CA ILE A 60 -3.70 -18.77 9.57
C ILE A 60 -4.63 -20.01 9.45
N VAL A 61 -5.76 -19.92 8.74
CA VAL A 61 -6.72 -21.05 8.63
C VAL A 61 -6.22 -22.18 7.70
N ILE A 62 -5.06 -22.02 7.06
CA ILE A 62 -4.45 -23.04 6.18
C ILE A 62 -3.12 -23.58 6.77
N SER A 63 -3.01 -23.65 8.11
CA SER A 63 -1.94 -24.41 8.80
C SER A 63 -2.46 -25.70 9.39
#